data_AF-A0A4V1C7Z0-F1
#
_entry.id   AF-A0A4V1C7Z0-F1
#
_cell.length_a   1.000
_cell.length_b   1.000
_cell.length_c   1.000
_cell.angle_alpha   90.00
_cell.angle_beta   90.00
_cell.angle_gamma   90.00
#
_symmetry.space_group_name_H-M   'P 1'
#
loop_
_entity.id
_entity.type
_entity.pdbx_description
1 polymer ?
#
loop_
_entity_poly.entity_id
_entity_poly.type
_entity_poly.pdbx_seq_one_letter_code
_entity_poly.pdbx_strand_id
1 'polypeptide(L)'
;MMVFHASTTTPLYLSGWQPISAGQYAGTCIFLIVLGTFTRITLALKPVLEARRWRPASHAKSASTEHHEVRRGGISWLATVERALYDVLVAALGYLLMLAVMTMNIGYCISVLGGVFFGSLVAVVWTSEHDGDWLPC
;
A
#
# COMPACT_ATOMS: atom_id res chain seq x y z
N MET A 1 13.83 -26.94 -12.79
CA MET A 1 12.44 -26.75 -13.28
C MET A 1 11.80 -25.64 -12.46
N MET A 2 11.36 -24.53 -13.07
CA MET A 2 10.63 -23.46 -12.37
C MET A 2 9.13 -23.77 -12.40
N VAL A 3 8.73 -24.72 -11.57
CA VAL A 3 7.34 -25.12 -11.38
C VAL A 3 6.95 -24.89 -9.93
N PHE A 4 5.68 -24.60 -9.67
CA PHE A 4 5.20 -24.43 -8.31
C PHE A 4 5.53 -25.65 -7.46
N HIS A 5 6.11 -25.40 -6.29
CA HIS A 5 6.47 -26.45 -5.35
C HIS A 5 5.85 -26.16 -3.98
N ALA A 6 5.52 -27.22 -3.25
CA ALA A 6 5.01 -27.15 -1.89
C ALA A 6 6.11 -27.65 -0.93
N SER A 7 6.95 -26.74 -0.42
CA SER A 7 7.95 -27.04 0.61
C SER A 7 7.84 -26.07 1.77
N THR A 8 8.10 -26.53 2.98
CA THR A 8 8.09 -25.71 4.20
C THR A 8 9.45 -25.14 4.57
N THR A 9 10.52 -25.51 3.86
CA THR A 9 11.91 -25.13 4.20
C THR A 9 12.49 -24.03 3.30
N THR A 10 11.67 -23.39 2.46
CA THR A 10 12.14 -22.37 1.52
C THR A 10 12.40 -21.04 2.24
N PRO A 11 13.65 -20.52 2.24
CA PRO A 11 13.98 -19.22 2.83
C PRO A 11 13.35 -18.09 2.00
N LEU A 12 12.82 -17.07 2.68
CA LEU A 12 12.01 -16.02 2.04
C LEU A 12 12.77 -14.69 1.85
N TYR A 13 13.26 -14.09 2.95
CA TYR A 13 13.88 -12.75 2.92
C TYR A 13 15.36 -12.74 3.31
N LEU A 14 15.73 -13.57 4.29
CA LEU A 14 17.09 -13.71 4.79
C LEU A 14 17.37 -15.21 4.93
N SER A 15 18.61 -15.63 4.72
CA SER A 15 19.05 -17.02 4.85
C SER A 15 18.84 -17.59 6.26
N GLY A 16 18.75 -16.75 7.28
CA GLY A 16 18.41 -17.14 8.66
C GLY A 16 16.93 -17.34 8.95
N TRP A 17 16.02 -16.92 8.04
CA TRP A 17 14.58 -17.02 8.21
C TRP A 17 14.02 -18.25 7.47
N GLN A 18 14.54 -19.44 7.81
CA GLN A 18 14.03 -20.72 7.30
C GLN A 18 13.01 -21.32 8.29
N PRO A 19 11.79 -21.69 7.87
CA PRO A 19 10.84 -22.36 8.75
C PRO A 19 11.31 -23.79 9.01
N ILE A 20 11.65 -24.10 10.26
CA ILE A 20 12.10 -25.42 10.70
C ILE A 20 10.89 -26.27 11.17
N SER A 21 9.71 -25.64 11.30
CA SER A 21 8.47 -26.23 11.77
C SER A 21 7.26 -25.75 10.97
N ALA A 22 6.22 -26.59 10.86
CA ALA A 22 4.96 -26.27 10.18
C ALA A 22 4.30 -24.99 10.72
N GLY A 23 4.43 -24.72 12.03
CA GLY A 23 3.90 -23.49 12.64
C GLY A 23 4.62 -22.22 12.16
N GLN A 24 5.93 -22.29 11.91
CA GLN A 24 6.69 -21.16 11.38
C GLN A 24 6.32 -20.88 9.91
N TYR A 25 6.08 -21.94 9.13
CA TYR A 25 5.57 -21.81 7.77
C TYR A 25 4.20 -21.12 7.74
N ALA A 26 3.27 -21.55 8.60
CA ALA A 26 1.97 -20.91 8.75
C ALA A 26 2.10 -19.43 9.17
N GLY A 27 3.02 -19.12 10.09
CA GLY A 27 3.33 -17.75 10.50
C GLY A 27 3.80 -16.88 9.33
N THR A 28 4.68 -17.39 8.47
CA THR A 28 5.13 -16.68 7.25
C THR A 28 3.98 -16.44 6.28
N CYS A 29 3.10 -17.42 6.08
CA CYS A 29 1.90 -17.26 5.24
C CYS A 29 0.95 -16.17 5.78
N ILE A 30 0.67 -16.18 7.09
CA ILE A 30 -0.16 -15.13 7.74
C ILE A 30 0.52 -13.76 7.60
N PHE A 31 1.83 -13.68 7.82
CA PHE A 31 2.58 -12.45 7.63
C PHE A 31 2.47 -11.93 6.20
N LEU A 32 2.57 -12.78 5.18
CA LEU A 32 2.39 -12.39 3.78
C LEU A 32 0.97 -11.92 3.47
N ILE A 33 -0.06 -12.54 4.05
CA ILE A 33 -1.45 -12.08 3.92
C ILE A 33 -1.56 -10.67 4.48
N VAL A 34 -1.08 -10.45 5.72
CA VAL A 34 -1.12 -9.14 6.39
C VAL A 34 -0.33 -8.09 5.59
N LEU A 35 0.88 -8.43 5.13
CA LEU A 35 1.72 -7.55 4.32
C LEU A 35 1.03 -7.19 2.98
N GLY A 36 0.40 -8.18 2.33
CA GLY A 36 -0.36 -8.00 1.10
C GLY A 36 -1.60 -7.12 1.30
N THR A 37 -2.33 -7.29 2.40
CA THR A 37 -3.45 -6.42 2.76
C THR A 37 -2.96 -5.00 3.06
N PHE A 38 -1.87 -4.85 3.82
CA PHE A 38 -1.33 -3.56 4.21
C PHE A 38 -0.86 -2.73 3.02
N THR A 39 -0.23 -3.35 2.01
CA THR A 39 0.15 -2.65 0.78
C THR A 39 -1.05 -2.09 0.03
N ARG A 40 -2.16 -2.83 -0.05
CA ARG A 40 -3.40 -2.37 -0.68
C ARG A 40 -4.06 -1.24 0.11
N ILE A 41 -4.09 -1.36 1.44
CA ILE A 41 -4.64 -0.32 2.32
C ILE A 41 -3.82 0.97 2.19
N THR A 42 -2.48 0.89 2.23
CA THR A 42 -1.61 2.08 2.13
C THR A 42 -1.78 2.80 0.78
N LEU A 43 -1.96 2.05 -0.31
CA LEU A 43 -2.27 2.60 -1.63
C LEU A 43 -3.64 3.31 -1.66
N ALA A 44 -4.65 2.75 -1.00
CA ALA A 44 -5.97 3.36 -0.89
C ALA A 44 -6.00 4.57 0.04
N LEU A 45 -5.11 4.65 1.04
CA LEU A 45 -5.02 5.80 1.94
C LEU A 45 -4.43 7.04 1.27
N LYS A 46 -3.49 6.92 0.32
CA LYS A 46 -2.90 8.10 -0.36
C LYS A 46 -3.95 9.09 -0.90
N PRO A 47 -4.93 8.69 -1.73
CA PRO A 47 -5.94 9.62 -2.24
C PRO A 47 -6.85 10.18 -1.14
N VAL A 48 -7.14 9.41 -0.09
CA VAL A 48 -7.94 9.88 1.06
C VAL A 48 -7.17 10.92 1.88
N LEU A 49 -5.89 10.69 2.13
CA LEU A 49 -5.01 11.63 2.83
C LEU A 49 -4.78 12.89 2.00
N GLU A 50 -4.59 12.76 0.68
CA GLU A 50 -4.51 13.88 -0.23
C GLU A 50 -5.82 14.70 -0.21
N ALA A 51 -6.99 14.05 -0.25
CA ALA A 51 -8.28 14.74 -0.17
C ALA A 51 -8.53 15.44 1.18
N ARG A 52 -8.17 14.83 2.31
CA ARG A 52 -8.38 15.40 3.66
C ARG A 52 -7.34 16.46 4.02
N ARG A 53 -6.06 16.18 3.77
CA ARG A 53 -4.94 17.02 4.21
C ARG A 53 -4.67 18.14 3.22
N TRP A 54 -4.84 17.87 1.93
CA TRP A 54 -4.61 18.83 0.85
C TRP A 54 -5.95 19.12 0.17
N ARG A 55 -6.82 19.87 0.86
CA ARG A 55 -7.92 20.55 0.17
C ARG A 55 -7.30 21.32 -0.99
N PRO A 56 -7.66 21.04 -2.26
CA PRO A 56 -7.17 21.84 -3.37
C PRO A 56 -7.62 23.27 -3.10
N ALA A 57 -6.68 24.15 -2.77
CA ALA A 57 -6.94 25.59 -2.66
C ALA A 57 -7.16 26.21 -4.05
N SER A 58 -7.77 25.47 -4.98
CA SER A 58 -7.80 25.76 -6.41
C SER A 58 -9.20 26.03 -6.96
N HIS A 59 -10.24 26.16 -6.13
CA HIS A 59 -11.57 26.61 -6.59
C HIS A 59 -11.93 28.07 -6.23
N ALA A 60 -10.97 28.91 -5.85
CA ALA A 60 -11.25 30.29 -5.44
C ALA A 60 -10.55 31.39 -6.26
N LYS A 61 -9.91 31.10 -7.40
CA LYS A 61 -9.35 32.15 -8.28
C LYS A 61 -9.46 31.81 -9.77
N SER A 62 -10.66 31.92 -10.31
CA SER A 62 -10.89 32.15 -11.74
C SER A 62 -11.77 33.39 -11.91
N ALA A 63 -11.38 34.51 -11.30
CA ALA A 63 -11.99 35.82 -11.53
C ALA A 63 -11.05 36.94 -11.04
N SER A 64 -9.92 37.13 -11.71
CA SER A 64 -9.23 38.44 -11.80
C SER A 64 -7.89 38.26 -12.48
N THR A 65 -7.85 38.71 -13.74
CA THR A 65 -6.82 39.53 -14.38
C THR A 65 -5.42 39.53 -13.75
N GLU A 66 -4.45 39.24 -14.63
CA GLU A 66 -3.00 39.21 -14.44
C GLU A 66 -2.42 40.37 -13.62
N HIS A 67 -1.49 40.03 -12.73
CA HIS A 67 -0.20 40.71 -12.61
C HIS A 67 0.84 39.66 -12.22
N HIS A 68 1.94 39.63 -12.98
CA HIS A 68 3.13 38.79 -12.77
C HIS A 68 3.72 39.04 -11.37
N GLU A 69 3.27 38.27 -10.39
CA GLU A 69 4.01 38.06 -9.16
C GLU A 69 4.48 36.61 -9.21
N VAL A 70 5.80 36.42 -9.30
CA VAL A 70 6.45 35.13 -9.00
C VAL A 70 6.24 34.91 -7.51
N ARG A 71 5.00 34.56 -7.13
CA ARG A 71 4.65 34.12 -5.79
C ARG A 71 5.32 32.76 -5.67
N ARG A 72 6.58 32.81 -5.24
CA ARG A 72 7.41 31.71 -4.74
C ARG A 72 6.72 31.21 -3.48
N GLY A 73 5.50 30.70 -3.64
CA GLY A 73 4.74 30.01 -2.63
C GLY A 73 5.59 28.82 -2.28
N GLY A 74 6.31 28.93 -1.16
CA GLY A 74 7.15 27.88 -0.63
C GLY A 74 6.27 26.68 -0.37
N ILE A 75 6.14 25.82 -1.39
CA ILE A 75 5.75 24.44 -1.22
C ILE A 75 6.65 23.94 -0.09
N SER A 76 6.03 23.58 1.02
CA SER A 76 6.74 23.09 2.20
C SER A 76 7.55 21.87 1.75
N TRP A 77 8.86 22.04 1.60
CA TRP A 77 9.76 20.98 1.15
C TRP A 77 9.58 19.70 1.99
N LEU A 78 9.22 19.86 3.26
CA LEU A 78 8.85 18.77 4.17
C LEU A 78 7.62 17.99 3.71
N ALA A 79 6.56 18.64 3.24
CA ALA A 79 5.36 17.95 2.74
C ALA A 79 5.62 17.16 1.46
N THR A 80 6.51 17.66 0.59
CA THR A 80 6.96 16.94 -0.60
C THR A 80 7.81 15.72 -0.24
N VAL A 81 8.72 15.87 0.73
CA VAL A 81 9.56 14.77 1.24
C VAL A 81 8.73 13.70 1.94
N GLU A 82 7.75 14.09 2.74
CA GLU A 82 6.83 13.16 3.41
C GLU A 82 6.09 12.29 2.38
N ARG A 83 5.52 12.90 1.33
CA ARG A 83 4.85 12.15 0.25
C ARG A 83 5.79 11.19 -0.46
N ALA A 84 7.01 11.63 -0.77
CA ALA A 84 8.01 10.78 -1.41
C ALA A 84 8.43 9.60 -0.52
N LEU A 85 8.54 9.80 0.80
CA LEU A 85 8.85 8.74 1.74
C LEU A 85 7.76 7.67 1.79
N TYR A 86 6.48 8.07 1.80
CA TYR A 86 5.37 7.12 1.71
C TYR A 86 5.42 6.28 0.43
N ASP A 87 5.75 6.89 -0.71
CA ASP A 87 5.89 6.16 -1.98
C ASP A 87 7.04 5.16 -1.96
N VAL A 88 8.18 5.52 -1.37
CA VAL A 88 9.31 4.60 -1.20
C VAL A 88 8.94 3.43 -0.28
N LEU A 89 8.22 3.68 0.81
CA LEU A 89 7.74 2.63 1.72
C LEU A 89 6.78 1.66 1.01
N VAL A 90 5.83 2.18 0.23
CA VAL A 90 4.91 1.35 -0.57
C VAL A 90 5.67 0.51 -1.59
N ALA A 91 6.64 1.09 -2.30
CA ALA A 91 7.48 0.36 -3.24
C ALA A 91 8.30 -0.74 -2.53
N ALA A 92 8.89 -0.45 -1.37
CA ALA A 92 9.64 -1.42 -0.59
C ALA A 92 8.79 -2.62 -0.17
N LEU A 93 7.56 -2.38 0.30
CA LEU A 93 6.61 -3.44 0.65
C LEU A 93 6.18 -4.26 -0.58
N GLY A 94 5.98 -3.60 -1.73
CA GLY A 94 5.69 -4.26 -3.00
C GLY A 94 6.83 -5.18 -3.45
N TYR A 95 8.09 -4.75 -3.29
CA TYR A 95 9.25 -5.59 -3.59
C TYR A 95 9.39 -6.79 -2.65
N LEU A 96 9.06 -6.63 -1.36
CA LEU A 96 9.01 -7.76 -0.42
C LEU A 96 7.97 -8.82 -0.85
N LEU A 97 6.81 -8.40 -1.34
CA LEU A 97 5.79 -9.32 -1.87
C LEU A 97 6.23 -9.97 -3.18
N MET A 98 6.89 -9.21 -4.06
CA MET A 98 7.45 -9.73 -5.31
C MET A 98 8.50 -10.81 -5.06
N LEU A 99 9.38 -10.58 -4.07
CA LEU A 99 10.37 -11.57 -3.66
C LEU A 99 9.70 -12.87 -3.18
N ALA A 100 8.58 -12.76 -2.46
CA ALA A 100 7.81 -13.91 -2.01
C ALA A 100 7.22 -14.71 -3.19
N VAL A 101 6.67 -14.05 -4.21
CA VAL A 101 6.11 -14.71 -5.40
C VAL A 101 7.18 -15.39 -6.24
N MET A 102 8.37 -14.78 -6.34
CA MET A 102 9.50 -15.33 -7.10
C MET A 102 10.06 -16.63 -6.51
N THR A 103 9.73 -16.98 -5.26
CA THR A 103 10.15 -18.25 -4.64
C THR A 103 9.49 -19.49 -5.25
N MET A 104 8.47 -19.32 -6.10
CA MET A 104 7.69 -20.42 -6.71
C MET A 104 7.04 -21.35 -5.67
N ASN A 105 6.90 -20.92 -4.41
CA ASN A 105 6.22 -21.68 -3.37
C ASN A 105 4.71 -21.42 -3.42
N ILE A 106 3.92 -22.49 -3.61
CA ILE A 106 2.48 -22.35 -3.82
C ILE A 106 1.76 -21.70 -2.63
N GLY A 107 2.18 -22.00 -1.40
CA GLY A 107 1.52 -21.41 -0.22
C GLY A 107 1.86 -19.94 -0.03
N TYR A 108 3.07 -19.51 -0.39
CA TYR A 108 3.43 -18.09 -0.38
C TYR A 108 2.68 -17.33 -1.47
N CYS A 109 2.58 -17.89 -2.68
CA CYS A 109 1.79 -17.29 -3.76
C CYS A 109 0.31 -17.16 -3.39
N ILE A 110 -0.31 -18.21 -2.85
CA ILE A 110 -1.72 -18.18 -2.43
C ILE A 110 -1.92 -17.17 -1.28
N SER A 111 -0.98 -17.09 -0.34
CA SER A 111 -1.03 -16.11 0.77
C SER A 111 -0.97 -14.67 0.27
N VAL A 112 -0.10 -14.37 -0.69
CA VAL A 112 -0.01 -13.04 -1.32
C VAL A 112 -1.29 -12.70 -2.08
N LEU A 113 -1.82 -13.63 -2.87
CA LEU A 113 -3.07 -13.43 -3.61
C LEU A 113 -4.26 -13.21 -2.68
N GLY A 114 -4.37 -14.02 -1.62
CA GLY A 114 -5.39 -13.88 -0.59
C GLY A 114 -5.31 -12.55 0.14
N GLY A 115 -4.10 -12.11 0.52
CA GLY A 115 -3.88 -10.82 1.17
C GLY A 115 -4.24 -9.63 0.28
N VAL A 116 -3.90 -9.68 -1.01
CA VAL A 116 -4.27 -8.67 -2.00
C VAL A 116 -5.78 -8.61 -2.23
N PHE A 117 -6.44 -9.76 -2.31
CA PHE A 117 -7.89 -9.85 -2.45
C PHE A 117 -8.58 -9.25 -1.23
N PHE A 118 -8.19 -9.67 -0.02
CA PHE A 118 -8.74 -9.16 1.23
C PHE A 118 -8.48 -7.66 1.41
N GLY A 119 -7.29 -7.18 1.06
CA GLY A 119 -6.95 -5.76 1.11
C GLY A 119 -7.81 -4.90 0.18
N SER A 120 -8.21 -5.44 -0.97
CA SER A 120 -9.12 -4.75 -1.90
C SER A 120 -10.54 -4.65 -1.33
N LEU A 121 -11.04 -5.73 -0.70
CA LEU A 121 -12.36 -5.71 -0.05
C LEU A 121 -12.42 -4.70 1.10
N VAL A 122 -11.39 -4.70 1.96
CA VAL A 122 -11.29 -3.77 3.06
C VAL A 122 -11.29 -2.33 2.53
N ALA A 123 -10.46 -2.02 1.52
CA ALA A 123 -10.42 -0.69 0.92
C ALA A 123 -11.79 -0.24 0.39
N VAL A 124 -12.56 -1.13 -0.24
CA VAL A 124 -13.93 -0.83 -0.70
C VAL A 124 -14.88 -0.54 0.47
N VAL A 125 -14.84 -1.36 1.53
CA VAL A 125 -15.66 -1.13 2.74
C VAL A 125 -15.34 0.21 3.40
N TRP A 126 -14.06 0.58 3.49
CA TRP A 126 -13.65 1.88 4.03
C TRP A 126 -14.19 3.05 3.22
N THR A 127 -14.35 2.90 1.90
CA THR A 127 -14.95 3.97 1.06
C THR A 127 -16.46 4.09 1.25
N SER A 128 -17.19 2.98 1.44
CA SER A 128 -18.65 3.04 1.61
C SER A 128 -19.09 3.73 2.88
N GLU A 129 -18.29 3.69 3.95
CA GLU A 129 -18.58 4.39 5.21
C GLU A 129 -18.52 5.93 5.03
N HIS A 130 -17.77 6.43 4.03
CA HIS A 130 -17.58 7.87 3.82
C HIS A 130 -18.66 8.54 2.97
N ASP A 131 -19.51 7.77 2.29
CA ASP A 131 -20.60 8.30 1.48
C ASP A 131 -21.88 8.56 2.31
N GLY A 132 -21.99 8.03 3.53
CA GLY A 132 -23.19 8.15 4.39
C GLY A 132 -23.33 9.46 5.16
N ASP A 133 -22.23 10.18 5.44
CA ASP A 133 -22.21 11.36 6.31
C ASP A 133 -22.54 12.69 5.59
N TRP A 134 -22.66 12.68 4.25
CA TRP A 134 -22.82 13.91 3.44
C TRP A 134 -24.22 14.11 2.84
N LEU A 135 -25.25 13.40 3.31
CA LEU A 135 -26.64 13.64 2.91
C LEU A 135 -27.28 14.72 3.82
N PRO A 136 -27.33 16.01 3.43
CA PRO A 136 -28.25 16.94 4.06
C PRO A 136 -29.69 16.48 3.78
N CYS A 137 -30.50 16.37 4.83
CA CYS A 137 -31.95 16.21 4.74
C CYS A 137 -32.59 17.39 4.00
#